data_AF-A0A4R2IDE2-F1
#
_entry.id   AF-A0A4R2IDE2-F1
#
_cell.length_a   1.000
_cell.length_b   1.000
_cell.length_c   1.000
_cell.angle_alpha   90.00
_cell.angle_beta   90.00
_cell.angle_gamma   90.00
#
_symmetry.space_group_name_H-M   'P 1'
#
loop_
_entity.id
_entity.type
_entity.pdbx_description
1 polymer ?
#
loop_
_entity_poly.entity_id
_entity_poly.type
_entity_poly.pdbx_seq_one_letter_code
_entity_poly.pdbx_strand_id
1 'polypeptide(L)'
;MTLFERLLGSAFDTLGPRVRKLHHDAGTRRYAGEVEVERGHHPLATLCAWATRLPPAGRGPIEVEIAADAAGERWSRHVGAHVMRSRLWARGGLLHERLGAVTFAFRLAAHGGAIEWTAVRASALGLPLPARWFAAVGAREADRDGRYTFEVTASLPIAGLLVRYRGWLAVG
;
A
#
# COMPACT_ATOMS: atom_id res chain seq x y z
N MET A 1 -3.99 -4.75 -19.98
CA MET A 1 -3.19 -3.84 -19.14
C MET A 1 -3.72 -3.86 -17.71
N THR A 2 -2.88 -4.21 -16.76
CA THR A 2 -3.17 -4.19 -15.31
C THR A 2 -3.32 -2.75 -14.80
N LEU A 3 -3.67 -2.61 -13.53
CA LEU A 3 -3.86 -1.30 -12.90
C LEU A 3 -2.57 -0.46 -12.92
N PHE A 4 -1.45 -1.07 -12.55
CA PHE A 4 -0.16 -0.38 -12.46
C PHE A 4 0.45 -0.06 -13.82
N GLU A 5 0.27 -0.92 -14.82
CA GLU A 5 0.68 -0.63 -16.20
C GLU A 5 -0.02 0.63 -16.73
N ARG A 6 -1.33 0.79 -16.46
CA ARG A 6 -2.08 1.99 -16.88
C ARG A 6 -1.62 3.26 -16.16
N LEU A 7 -1.17 3.15 -14.92
CA LEU A 7 -0.79 4.31 -14.10
C LEU A 7 0.66 4.75 -14.33
N LEU A 8 1.58 3.80 -14.53
CA LEU A 8 3.00 4.06 -14.73
C LEU A 8 3.38 4.20 -16.21
N GLY A 9 2.55 3.69 -17.13
CA GLY A 9 2.84 3.72 -18.57
C GLY A 9 4.15 3.01 -18.88
N SER A 10 4.96 3.58 -19.77
CA SER A 10 6.27 3.01 -20.15
C SER A 10 7.25 2.91 -18.98
N ALA A 11 7.06 3.67 -17.91
CA ALA A 11 7.92 3.58 -16.73
C ALA A 11 7.75 2.24 -15.99
N PHE A 12 6.65 1.52 -16.22
CA PHE A 12 6.41 0.18 -15.68
C PHE A 12 7.49 -0.84 -16.10
N ASP A 13 8.03 -0.70 -17.31
CA ASP A 13 9.06 -1.62 -17.83
C ASP A 13 10.43 -1.40 -17.17
N THR A 14 10.62 -0.30 -16.45
CA THR A 14 11.86 0.00 -15.71
C THR A 14 11.90 -0.63 -14.31
N LEU A 15 10.79 -1.24 -13.87
CA LEU A 15 10.66 -1.82 -12.54
C LEU A 15 11.51 -3.09 -12.38
N GLY A 16 11.97 -3.33 -11.15
CA GLY A 16 12.65 -4.57 -10.79
C GLY A 16 11.75 -5.78 -11.07
N PRO A 17 12.33 -6.94 -11.44
CA PRO A 17 11.58 -8.06 -12.01
C PRO A 17 10.46 -8.56 -11.09
N ARG A 18 10.66 -8.59 -9.77
CA ARG A 18 9.62 -9.04 -8.83
C ARG A 18 8.51 -8.02 -8.62
N VAL A 19 8.84 -6.72 -8.62
CA VAL A 19 7.85 -5.63 -8.54
C VAL A 19 6.99 -5.63 -9.80
N ARG A 20 7.63 -5.72 -10.97
CA ARG A 20 6.95 -5.81 -12.26
C ARG A 20 6.06 -7.05 -12.33
N LYS A 21 6.55 -8.21 -11.89
CA LYS A 21 5.80 -9.48 -11.89
C LYS A 21 4.53 -9.40 -11.05
N LEU A 22 4.65 -8.98 -9.79
CA LEU A 22 3.52 -8.86 -8.87
C LEU A 22 2.41 -7.98 -9.46
N HIS A 23 2.78 -6.88 -10.12
CA HIS A 23 1.84 -5.91 -10.69
C HIS A 23 1.41 -6.19 -12.13
N HIS A 24 2.01 -7.18 -12.80
CA HIS A 24 1.62 -7.65 -14.12
C HIS A 24 0.66 -8.85 -14.04
N ASP A 25 0.73 -9.64 -12.97
CA ASP A 25 -0.11 -10.82 -12.80
C ASP A 25 -1.60 -10.44 -12.68
N ALA A 26 -2.44 -11.00 -13.56
CA ALA A 26 -3.89 -10.89 -13.49
C ALA A 26 -4.51 -12.03 -12.67
N GLY A 27 -5.76 -11.85 -12.25
CA GLY A 27 -6.51 -12.84 -11.46
C GLY A 27 -6.12 -12.82 -9.98
N THR A 28 -6.36 -13.93 -9.29
CA THR A 28 -6.06 -14.03 -7.85
C THR A 28 -4.70 -14.68 -7.63
N ARG A 29 -3.80 -13.96 -6.94
CA ARG A 29 -2.48 -14.42 -6.54
C ARG A 29 -2.29 -14.30 -5.04
N ARG A 30 -1.47 -15.18 -4.47
CA ARG A 30 -1.11 -15.20 -3.06
C ARG A 30 0.39 -15.19 -2.92
N TYR A 31 0.87 -14.34 -2.02
CA TYR A 31 2.28 -14.18 -1.71
C TYR A 31 2.46 -14.31 -0.21
N ALA A 32 3.53 -14.99 0.21
CA ALA A 32 3.89 -15.12 1.61
C ALA A 32 5.19 -14.37 1.89
N GLY A 33 5.37 -13.92 3.12
CA GLY A 33 6.61 -13.28 3.55
C GLY A 33 6.58 -12.86 5.00
N GLU A 34 7.32 -11.81 5.32
CA GLU A 34 7.46 -11.26 6.67
C GLU A 34 7.14 -9.77 6.68
N VAL A 35 6.55 -9.32 7.78
CA VAL A 35 6.29 -7.91 8.04
C VAL A 35 6.69 -7.53 9.45
N GLU A 36 7.19 -6.32 9.59
CA GLU A 36 7.36 -5.62 10.85
C GLU A 36 6.45 -4.41 10.84
N VAL A 37 5.61 -4.28 11.87
CA VAL A 37 4.62 -3.22 12.04
C VAL A 37 5.00 -2.40 13.26
N GLU A 38 5.18 -1.11 13.05
CA GLU A 38 5.33 -0.10 14.09
C GLU A 38 4.05 0.75 14.15
N ARG A 39 3.54 0.99 15.37
CA ARG A 39 2.39 1.84 15.60
C ARG A 39 2.80 3.15 16.27
N GLY A 40 2.08 4.21 15.95
CA GLY A 40 2.11 5.44 16.73
C GLY A 40 1.58 5.25 18.14
N HIS A 41 2.09 6.05 19.08
CA HIS A 41 1.63 6.09 20.47
C HIS A 41 0.50 7.13 20.69
N HIS A 42 0.22 7.98 19.71
CA HIS A 42 -0.79 9.03 19.82
C HIS A 42 -2.21 8.44 19.73
N PRO A 43 -3.23 8.94 20.46
CA PRO A 43 -4.60 8.43 20.40
C PRO A 43 -5.22 8.42 18.98
N LEU A 44 -4.81 9.38 18.14
CA LEU A 44 -5.21 9.40 16.72
C LEU A 44 -4.69 8.19 15.94
N ALA A 45 -3.54 7.61 16.31
CA ALA A 45 -3.04 6.37 15.71
C ALA A 45 -3.99 5.19 15.99
N THR A 46 -4.56 5.14 17.19
CA THR A 46 -5.57 4.13 17.55
C THR A 46 -6.86 4.31 16.75
N LEU A 47 -7.36 5.55 16.63
CA LEU A 47 -8.56 5.85 15.83
C LEU A 47 -8.34 5.51 14.35
N CYS A 48 -7.22 5.93 13.78
CA CYS A 48 -6.85 5.61 12.40
C CYS A 48 -6.77 4.10 12.21
N ALA A 49 -6.10 3.39 13.11
CA ALA A 49 -6.00 1.93 13.04
C ALA A 49 -7.34 1.21 13.13
N TRP A 50 -8.28 1.70 13.92
CA TRP A 50 -9.63 1.18 13.95
C TRP A 50 -10.33 1.43 12.60
N ALA A 51 -10.24 2.67 12.08
CA ALA A 51 -10.88 3.07 10.83
C ALA A 51 -10.35 2.32 9.59
N THR A 52 -9.07 1.92 9.61
CA THR A 52 -8.38 1.24 8.50
C THR A 52 -8.11 -0.24 8.76
N ARG A 53 -8.49 -0.77 9.93
CA ARG A 53 -8.20 -2.14 10.39
C ARG A 53 -6.72 -2.51 10.30
N LEU A 54 -5.84 -1.60 10.75
CA LEU A 54 -4.40 -1.86 10.76
C LEU A 54 -4.06 -3.05 11.67
N PRO A 55 -3.03 -3.84 11.33
CA PRO A 55 -2.52 -4.90 12.21
C PRO A 55 -1.85 -4.29 13.46
N PRO A 56 -1.80 -5.01 14.59
CA PRO A 56 -1.08 -4.58 15.80
C PRO A 56 0.41 -4.42 15.52
N ALA A 57 1.11 -3.69 16.41
CA ALA A 57 2.56 -3.59 16.34
C ALA A 57 3.22 -4.94 16.63
N GLY A 58 4.32 -5.24 15.94
CA GLY A 58 5.05 -6.50 16.08
C GLY A 58 5.65 -6.97 14.76
N ARG A 59 6.36 -8.09 14.82
CA ARG A 59 6.97 -8.75 13.67
C ARG A 59 6.38 -10.14 13.50
N GLY A 60 6.14 -10.56 12.26
CA GLY A 60 5.73 -11.91 11.96
C GLY A 60 5.35 -12.16 10.50
N PRO A 61 4.83 -13.38 10.22
CA PRO A 61 4.46 -13.77 8.87
C PRO A 61 3.31 -12.92 8.34
N ILE A 62 3.38 -12.63 7.04
CA ILE A 62 2.30 -11.99 6.29
C ILE A 62 1.94 -12.83 5.07
N GLU A 63 0.65 -12.96 4.81
CA GLU A 63 0.15 -13.43 3.52
C GLU A 63 -0.60 -12.29 2.83
N VAL A 64 -0.32 -12.10 1.54
CA VAL A 64 -0.95 -11.07 0.71
C VAL A 64 -1.64 -11.74 -0.45
N GLU A 65 -2.96 -11.64 -0.48
CA GLU A 65 -3.77 -12.02 -1.62
C GLU A 65 -4.12 -10.78 -2.44
N ILE A 66 -3.82 -10.82 -3.74
CA ILE A 66 -4.17 -9.79 -4.71
C ILE A 66 -5.11 -10.42 -5.72
N ALA A 67 -6.35 -9.93 -5.77
CA ALA A 67 -7.32 -10.28 -6.79
C ALA A 67 -7.45 -9.09 -7.76
N ALA A 68 -6.83 -9.22 -8.94
CA ALA A 68 -6.83 -8.22 -9.99
C ALA A 68 -7.89 -8.53 -11.05
N ASP A 69 -8.70 -7.53 -11.38
CA ASP A 69 -9.70 -7.57 -12.45
C ASP A 69 -9.66 -6.27 -13.29
N ALA A 70 -10.55 -6.17 -14.28
CA ALA A 70 -10.59 -5.00 -15.17
C ALA A 70 -10.90 -3.68 -14.43
N ALA A 71 -11.62 -3.73 -13.31
CA ALA A 71 -12.02 -2.56 -12.54
C ALA A 71 -10.92 -2.09 -11.56
N GLY A 72 -9.94 -2.94 -11.28
CA GLY A 72 -8.83 -2.63 -10.37
C GLY A 72 -8.39 -3.85 -9.58
N GLU A 73 -7.94 -3.65 -8.35
CA GLU A 73 -7.38 -4.71 -7.53
C GLU A 73 -8.04 -4.74 -6.14
N ARG A 74 -8.12 -5.93 -5.57
CA ARG A 74 -8.51 -6.15 -4.16
C ARG A 74 -7.35 -6.82 -3.45
N TRP A 75 -6.87 -6.17 -2.41
CA TRP A 75 -5.73 -6.65 -1.62
C TRP A 75 -6.25 -7.10 -0.26
N SER A 76 -5.87 -8.31 0.15
CA SER A 76 -6.10 -8.85 1.49
C SER A 76 -4.77 -9.22 2.11
N ARG A 77 -4.42 -8.55 3.22
CA ARG A 77 -3.17 -8.73 3.95
C ARG A 77 -3.48 -9.40 5.29
N HIS A 78 -2.97 -10.59 5.50
CA HIS A 78 -3.17 -11.38 6.70
C HIS A 78 -1.90 -11.30 7.56
N VAL A 79 -2.00 -10.72 8.76
CA VAL A 79 -0.89 -10.59 9.71
C VAL A 79 -1.36 -11.17 11.04
N GLY A 80 -0.88 -12.37 11.36
CA GLY A 80 -1.44 -13.17 12.46
C GLY A 80 -2.94 -13.38 12.29
N ALA A 81 -3.74 -13.02 13.31
CA ALA A 81 -5.20 -13.11 13.26
C ALA A 81 -5.89 -11.90 12.57
N HIS A 82 -5.12 -10.89 12.14
CA HIS A 82 -5.67 -9.66 11.58
C HIS A 82 -5.69 -9.69 10.06
N VAL A 83 -6.84 -9.31 9.49
CA VAL A 83 -7.02 -9.20 8.03
C VAL A 83 -7.30 -7.75 7.66
N MET A 84 -6.38 -7.17 6.89
CA MET A 84 -6.46 -5.81 6.36
C MET A 84 -6.82 -5.87 4.87
N ARG A 85 -7.97 -5.31 4.51
CA ARG A 85 -8.49 -5.36 3.13
C ARG A 85 -8.54 -3.98 2.51
N SER A 86 -8.07 -3.85 1.27
CA SER A 86 -8.25 -2.65 0.47
C SER A 86 -8.72 -2.94 -0.94
N ARG A 87 -9.32 -1.92 -1.55
CA ARG A 87 -9.70 -1.90 -2.97
C ARG A 87 -8.97 -0.77 -3.67
N LEU A 88 -8.29 -1.08 -4.76
CA LEU A 88 -7.49 -0.17 -5.55
C LEU A 88 -8.11 0.00 -6.93
N TRP A 89 -8.10 1.23 -7.46
CA TRP A 89 -8.54 1.53 -8.83
C TRP A 89 -7.87 2.79 -9.37
N ALA A 90 -7.85 2.96 -10.68
CA ALA A 90 -7.32 4.17 -11.31
C ALA A 90 -8.43 5.20 -11.55
N ARG A 91 -8.16 6.47 -11.25
CA ARG A 91 -9.04 7.60 -11.63
C ARG A 91 -8.21 8.86 -11.77
N GLY A 92 -8.33 9.55 -12.91
CA GLY A 92 -7.65 10.83 -13.15
C GLY A 92 -6.12 10.76 -13.02
N GLY A 93 -5.50 9.66 -13.47
CA GLY A 93 -4.05 9.44 -13.38
C GLY A 93 -3.53 9.16 -11.96
N LEU A 94 -4.42 8.98 -10.97
CA LEU A 94 -4.06 8.62 -9.61
C LEU A 94 -4.52 7.20 -9.28
N LEU A 95 -3.75 6.54 -8.43
CA LEU A 95 -4.15 5.30 -7.78
C LEU A 95 -5.03 5.65 -6.58
N HIS A 96 -6.29 5.26 -6.61
CA HIS A 96 -7.16 5.36 -5.46
C HIS A 96 -7.14 4.06 -4.68
N GLU A 97 -6.88 4.12 -3.38
CA GLU A 97 -6.97 2.99 -2.46
C GLU A 97 -8.02 3.28 -1.40
N ARG A 98 -9.07 2.45 -1.32
CA ARG A 98 -10.01 2.45 -0.20
C ARG A 98 -9.60 1.38 0.80
N LEU A 99 -9.34 1.82 2.03
CA LEU A 99 -8.94 1.01 3.16
C LEU A 99 -9.87 1.31 4.34
N GLY A 100 -10.80 0.40 4.60
CA GLY A 100 -11.86 0.62 5.59
C GLY A 100 -12.71 1.85 5.27
N ALA A 101 -12.74 2.80 6.20
CA ALA A 101 -13.48 4.07 6.09
C ALA A 101 -12.70 5.18 5.37
N VAL A 102 -11.43 4.95 5.03
CA VAL A 102 -10.54 5.95 4.44
C VAL A 102 -10.29 5.62 2.97
N THR A 103 -10.28 6.64 2.12
CA THR A 103 -9.85 6.52 0.72
C THR A 103 -8.69 7.46 0.48
N PHE A 104 -7.56 6.92 0.05
CA PHE A 104 -6.38 7.66 -0.37
C PHE A 104 -6.35 7.77 -1.90
N ALA A 105 -5.78 8.87 -2.40
CA ALA A 105 -5.34 8.98 -3.78
C ALA A 105 -3.83 9.19 -3.78
N PHE A 106 -3.13 8.30 -4.47
CA PHE A 106 -1.67 8.27 -4.59
C PHE A 106 -1.25 8.64 -6.00
N ARG A 107 -0.17 9.41 -6.08
CA ARG A 107 0.64 9.51 -7.30
C ARG A 107 1.70 8.42 -7.25
N LEU A 108 1.81 7.66 -8.34
CA LEU A 108 2.85 6.66 -8.51
C LEU A 108 3.98 7.22 -9.37
N ALA A 109 5.22 6.90 -9.00
CA ALA A 109 6.41 7.17 -9.80
C ALA A 109 7.31 5.94 -9.78
N ALA A 110 7.85 5.56 -10.94
CA ALA A 110 8.89 4.54 -11.01
C ALA A 110 10.26 5.21 -10.91
N HIS A 111 11.10 4.76 -9.97
CA HIS A 111 12.44 5.29 -9.79
C HIS A 111 13.41 4.20 -9.29
N GLY A 112 14.52 3.99 -9.99
CA GLY A 112 15.55 3.04 -9.60
C GLY A 112 15.04 1.60 -9.44
N GLY A 113 14.14 1.15 -10.33
CA GLY A 113 13.54 -0.19 -10.26
C GLY A 113 12.46 -0.36 -9.19
N ALA A 114 12.08 0.72 -8.49
CA ALA A 114 11.06 0.72 -7.45
C ALA A 114 9.84 1.55 -7.87
N ILE A 115 8.71 1.34 -7.18
CA ILE A 115 7.54 2.21 -7.23
C ILE A 115 7.52 3.04 -5.94
N GLU A 116 7.38 4.36 -6.09
CA GLU A 116 7.11 5.30 -5.02
C GLU A 116 5.66 5.77 -5.10
N TRP A 117 4.96 5.67 -3.97
CA TRP A 117 3.58 6.07 -3.81
C TRP A 117 3.56 7.30 -2.90
N THR A 118 3.09 8.42 -3.41
CA THR A 118 2.93 9.65 -2.60
C THR A 118 1.45 9.97 -2.46
N ALA A 119 0.93 10.02 -1.23
CA ALA A 119 -0.45 10.41 -1.00
C ALA A 119 -0.63 11.90 -1.32
N VAL A 120 -1.57 12.20 -2.21
CA VAL A 120 -1.88 13.58 -2.61
C VAL A 120 -3.21 14.06 -2.07
N ARG A 121 -4.13 13.13 -1.78
CA ARG A 121 -5.45 13.41 -1.21
C ARG A 121 -5.88 12.23 -0.35
N ALA A 122 -6.70 12.49 0.65
CA ALA A 122 -7.46 11.46 1.32
C ALA A 122 -8.84 11.97 1.73
N SER A 123 -9.77 11.05 1.91
CA SER A 123 -11.07 11.30 2.53
C SER A 123 -11.38 10.22 3.56
N ALA A 124 -12.09 10.59 4.62
CA ALA A 124 -12.61 9.65 5.61
C ALA A 124 -14.13 9.79 5.65
N LEU A 125 -14.85 8.67 5.58
CA LEU A 125 -16.32 8.64 5.55
C LEU A 125 -16.92 9.51 4.42
N GLY A 126 -16.18 9.69 3.33
CA GLY A 126 -16.58 10.54 2.20
C GLY A 126 -16.21 12.03 2.34
N LEU A 127 -15.74 12.47 3.51
CA LEU A 127 -15.33 13.85 3.74
C LEU A 127 -13.85 14.05 3.42
N PRO A 128 -13.49 15.07 2.63
CA PRO A 128 -12.09 15.34 2.29
C PRO A 128 -11.31 15.75 3.55
N LEU A 129 -10.10 15.21 3.69
CA LEU A 129 -9.18 15.57 4.76
C LEU A 129 -8.17 16.62 4.27
N PRO A 130 -7.57 17.45 5.15
CA PRO A 130 -6.61 18.46 4.75
C PRO A 130 -5.38 17.87 4.03
N ALA A 131 -5.14 18.29 2.79
CA ALA A 131 -4.07 17.73 1.95
C ALA A 131 -2.68 17.76 2.62
N ARG A 132 -2.39 18.84 3.37
CA ARG A 132 -1.13 19.02 4.13
C ARG A 132 -0.84 17.90 5.14
N TRP A 133 -1.84 17.12 5.54
CA TRP A 133 -1.64 16.02 6.48
C TRP A 133 -0.99 14.79 5.84
N PHE A 134 -1.04 14.66 4.51
CA PHE A 134 -0.64 13.43 3.81
C PHE A 134 0.77 13.50 3.20
N ALA A 135 1.52 14.58 3.45
CA ALA A 135 2.87 14.73 2.92
C ALA A 135 3.83 13.62 3.40
N ALA A 136 3.59 13.06 4.59
CA ALA A 136 4.34 11.94 5.15
C ALA A 136 3.53 10.62 5.11
N VAL A 137 2.65 10.48 4.12
CA VAL A 137 1.89 9.26 3.85
C VAL A 137 2.29 8.74 2.47
N GLY A 138 2.85 7.53 2.44
CA GLY A 138 3.36 6.95 1.21
C GLY A 138 3.79 5.50 1.37
N ALA A 139 4.18 4.93 0.24
CA ALA A 139 4.70 3.58 0.16
C ALA A 139 5.86 3.52 -0.83
N ARG A 140 6.77 2.57 -0.61
CA ARG A 140 7.81 2.21 -1.54
C ARG A 140 7.79 0.70 -1.74
N GLU A 141 7.85 0.28 -3.00
CA GLU A 141 7.90 -1.13 -3.39
C GLU A 141 9.14 -1.33 -4.27
N ALA A 142 10.03 -2.24 -3.91
CA ALA A 142 11.31 -2.42 -4.60
C ALA A 142 11.72 -3.90 -4.67
N ASP A 143 12.53 -4.24 -5.67
CA ASP A 143 13.24 -5.53 -5.71
C ASP A 143 14.60 -5.35 -5.03
N ARG A 144 14.82 -6.04 -3.90
CA ARG A 144 16.08 -5.99 -3.13
C ARG A 144 16.46 -7.39 -2.68
N ASP A 145 17.73 -7.75 -2.89
CA ASP A 145 18.29 -9.05 -2.51
C ASP A 145 17.47 -10.25 -3.02
N GLY A 146 16.90 -10.10 -4.22
CA GLY A 146 16.05 -11.12 -4.83
C GLY A 146 14.73 -11.32 -4.09
N ARG A 147 14.18 -10.27 -3.46
CA ARG A 147 12.87 -10.28 -2.81
C ARG A 147 12.09 -9.03 -3.16
N TYR A 148 10.77 -9.18 -3.26
CA TYR A 148 9.89 -8.01 -3.28
C TYR A 148 9.89 -7.41 -1.88
N THR A 149 10.29 -6.15 -1.74
CA THR A 149 10.29 -5.41 -0.47
C THR A 149 9.27 -4.30 -0.52
N PHE A 150 8.59 -4.07 0.60
CA PHE A 150 7.64 -2.99 0.74
C PHE A 150 7.93 -2.22 2.02
N GLU A 151 7.73 -0.91 1.97
CA GLU A 151 7.76 -0.02 3.11
C GLU A 151 6.60 0.96 2.98
N VAL A 152 5.71 0.99 3.96
CA VAL A 152 4.58 1.92 4.01
C VAL A 152 4.69 2.72 5.27
N THR A 153 4.58 4.03 5.13
CA THR A 153 4.59 4.96 6.26
C THR A 153 3.38 5.86 6.17
N ALA A 154 2.67 6.01 7.27
CA ALA A 154 1.64 7.01 7.44
C ALA A 154 1.90 7.81 8.70
N SER A 155 2.21 9.09 8.54
CA SER A 155 2.40 10.04 9.63
C SER A 155 1.57 11.30 9.39
N LEU A 156 0.98 11.87 10.44
CA LEU A 156 0.27 13.14 10.39
C LEU A 156 1.07 14.21 11.15
N PRO A 157 1.10 15.47 10.69
CA PRO A 157 1.81 16.54 11.39
C PRO A 157 1.41 16.71 12.86
N ILE A 158 0.14 16.45 13.19
CA ILE A 158 -0.41 16.62 14.54
C ILE A 158 -0.27 15.39 15.44
N ALA A 159 -0.08 14.20 14.86
CA ALA A 159 -0.10 12.94 15.59
C ALA A 159 1.24 12.21 15.57
N GLY A 160 2.19 12.69 14.76
CA GLY A 160 3.40 11.96 14.43
C GLY A 160 3.11 10.70 13.63
N LEU A 161 3.92 9.67 13.83
CA LEU A 161 3.73 8.35 13.23
C LEU A 161 2.35 7.79 13.61
N LEU A 162 1.56 7.35 12.63
CA LEU A 162 0.37 6.55 12.88
C LEU A 162 0.69 5.06 12.75
N VAL A 163 1.34 4.72 11.64
CA VAL A 163 1.81 3.37 11.35
C VAL A 163 2.96 3.41 10.38
N ARG A 164 3.91 2.49 10.57
CA ARG A 164 4.88 2.12 9.56
C ARG A 164 4.92 0.62 9.49
N TYR A 165 4.89 0.06 8.29
CA TYR A 165 5.14 -1.36 8.14
C TYR A 165 6.10 -1.61 6.98
N ARG A 166 7.08 -2.46 7.25
CA ARG A 166 8.12 -2.83 6.30
C ARG A 166 8.25 -4.34 6.26
N GLY A 167 8.60 -4.87 5.10
CA GLY A 167 8.65 -6.31 4.94
C GLY A 167 9.07 -6.74 3.56
N TRP A 168 8.93 -8.03 3.32
CA TRP A 168 9.22 -8.63 2.03
C TRP A 168 8.21 -9.73 1.71
N LEU A 169 8.06 -10.03 0.42
CA LEU A 169 7.23 -11.10 -0.12
C LEU A 169 8.06 -12.01 -1.05
N ALA A 170 7.78 -13.30 -1.01
CA ALA A 170 8.26 -14.27 -1.98
C ALA A 170 7.41 -14.17 -3.26
N VAL A 171 7.90 -13.40 -4.23
CA VAL A 171 7.31 -13.29 -5.58
C VAL A 171 8.16 -14.12 -6.52
N GLY A 172 7.84 -15.41 -6.63
CA GLY A 172 8.50 -16.38 -7.53
C GLY A 172 7.96 -16.30 -8.94
#